data_AF-A0A8H7XR14-F1
#
_entry.id   AF-A0A8H7XR14-F1
#
_cell.length_a   1.000
_cell.length_b   1.000
_cell.length_c   1.000
_cell.angle_alpha   90.00
_cell.angle_beta   90.00
_cell.angle_gamma   90.00
#
_symmetry.space_group_name_H-M   'P 1'
#
loop_
_entity.id
_entity.type
_entity.pdbx_description
1 polymer ?
#
loop_
_entity_poly.entity_id
_entity_poly.type
_entity_poly.pdbx_seq_one_letter_code
_entity_poly.pdbx_strand_id
1 'polypeptide(L)'
;MAQNAVLKRDGTNVVVGSNCAATSGSWVSPYDNVPTNLASDLDIDHVVPLKEAWVSGARTWTNAQREAFANDLVRPQLIAVTDSLRVIRIPPSGWSPSPATDAPTSGPGFTLNTTTSSASTKLKRPP
;
A
#
# COMPACT_ATOMS: atom_id res chain seq x y z
N MET A 1 5.30 9.30 -2.97
CA MET A 1 4.83 10.23 -4.02
C MET A 1 3.35 10.03 -4.32
N ALA A 2 2.90 8.83 -4.70
CA ALA A 2 1.50 8.60 -5.08
C ALA A 2 0.49 8.85 -3.94
N GLN A 3 0.82 8.51 -2.69
CA GLN A 3 -0.12 8.62 -1.56
C GLN A 3 -0.76 10.01 -1.41
N ASN A 4 0.05 11.05 -1.21
CA ASN A 4 -0.48 12.40 -1.00
C ASN A 4 -1.25 12.91 -2.22
N ALA A 5 -0.85 12.49 -3.43
CA ALA A 5 -1.57 12.85 -4.65
C ALA A 5 -2.95 12.21 -4.71
N VAL A 6 -3.08 10.94 -4.33
CA VAL A 6 -4.37 10.24 -4.25
C VAL A 6 -5.24 10.83 -3.15
N LEU A 7 -4.69 11.07 -1.95
CA LEU A 7 -5.44 11.71 -0.86
C LEU A 7 -5.97 13.10 -1.26
N LYS A 8 -5.18 13.87 -2.00
CA LYS A 8 -5.62 15.19 -2.52
C LYS A 8 -6.67 15.07 -3.64
N ARG A 9 -6.58 14.03 -4.48
CA ARG A 9 -7.51 13.78 -5.59
C ARG A 9 -8.87 13.29 -5.10
N ASP A 10 -8.87 12.36 -4.15
CA ASP A 10 -10.08 11.66 -3.68
C ASP A 10 -10.77 12.39 -2.52
N GLY A 11 -10.09 13.38 -1.93
CA GLY A 11 -10.59 14.14 -0.80
C GLY A 11 -11.16 15.49 -1.19
N THR A 12 -12.03 16.01 -0.33
CA THR A 12 -12.50 17.39 -0.36
C THR A 12 -11.95 18.17 0.83
N ASN A 13 -11.75 19.48 0.68
CA ASN A 13 -11.19 20.35 1.73
C ASN A 13 -9.87 19.83 2.35
N VAL A 14 -9.02 19.20 1.53
CA VAL A 14 -7.78 18.57 2.00
C VAL A 14 -6.79 19.62 2.47
N VAL A 15 -6.41 19.53 3.74
CA VAL A 15 -5.35 20.32 4.36
C VAL A 15 -4.04 19.57 4.25
N VAL A 16 -2.99 20.28 3.85
CA VAL A 16 -1.66 19.74 3.64
C VAL A 16 -0.69 20.44 4.58
N GLY A 17 0.11 19.65 5.31
CA GLY A 17 1.13 20.13 6.23
C GLY A 17 2.37 20.69 5.51
N SER A 18 3.29 21.25 6.30
CA SER A 18 4.54 21.84 5.81
C SER A 18 5.46 20.86 5.06
N ASN A 19 5.31 19.56 5.32
CA ASN A 19 6.01 18.46 4.64
C ASN A 19 5.28 17.96 3.38
N CYS A 20 4.29 18.69 2.88
CA CYS A 20 3.43 18.31 1.76
C CYS A 20 2.61 17.02 1.96
N ALA A 21 2.45 16.56 3.22
CA ALA A 21 1.56 15.46 3.56
C ALA A 21 0.13 15.94 3.85
N ALA A 22 -0.86 15.23 3.32
CA ALA A 22 -2.25 15.46 3.72
C ALA A 22 -2.40 15.13 5.21
N THR A 23 -3.04 16.02 5.97
CA THR A 23 -3.26 15.84 7.41
C THR A 23 -4.73 15.61 7.72
N SER A 24 -5.62 16.33 7.03
CA SER A 24 -7.06 16.25 7.21
C SER A 24 -7.80 16.67 5.95
N GLY A 25 -9.11 16.43 5.92
CA GLY A 25 -9.98 16.67 4.77
C GLY A 25 -11.30 15.95 4.97
N SER A 26 -11.95 15.56 3.89
CA SER A 26 -13.13 14.71 3.93
C SER A 26 -13.08 13.71 2.79
N TRP A 27 -13.16 12.43 3.16
CA TRP A 27 -13.17 11.29 2.26
C TRP A 27 -14.35 10.39 2.62
N VAL A 28 -14.82 9.63 1.62
CA VAL A 28 -15.73 8.51 1.82
C VAL A 28 -15.08 7.32 1.15
N SER A 29 -14.75 6.29 1.92
CA SER A 29 -14.12 5.10 1.37
C SER A 29 -15.10 4.35 0.47
N PRO A 30 -14.73 4.04 -0.79
CA PRO A 30 -15.64 3.40 -1.73
C PRO A 30 -15.94 1.93 -1.39
N TYR A 31 -15.19 1.32 -0.47
CA TYR A 31 -15.35 -0.10 -0.12
C TYR A 31 -16.35 -0.34 1.00
N ASP A 32 -16.46 0.59 1.96
CA ASP A 32 -17.31 0.45 3.14
C ASP A 32 -18.25 1.65 3.36
N ASN A 33 -18.17 2.67 2.50
CA ASN A 33 -18.91 3.93 2.60
C ASN A 33 -18.72 4.68 3.93
N VAL A 34 -17.61 4.42 4.63
CA VAL A 34 -17.31 5.08 5.90
C VAL A 34 -16.72 6.47 5.61
N PRO A 35 -17.33 7.54 6.16
CA PRO A 35 -16.76 8.89 6.07
C PRO A 35 -15.58 9.03 7.04
N THR A 36 -14.54 9.73 6.61
CA THR A 36 -13.32 9.93 7.39
C THR A 36 -12.76 11.33 7.14
N ASN A 37 -12.19 11.94 8.17
CA ASN A 37 -11.65 13.29 8.13
C ASN A 37 -10.14 13.39 8.43
N LEU A 38 -9.53 12.34 8.96
CA LEU A 38 -8.11 12.26 9.22
C LEU A 38 -7.43 11.47 8.09
N ALA A 39 -6.37 12.05 7.53
CA ALA A 39 -5.57 11.35 6.50
C ALA A 39 -4.86 10.11 7.06
N SER A 40 -4.62 10.06 8.38
CA SER A 40 -4.02 8.91 9.07
C SER A 40 -4.91 7.68 9.13
N ASP A 41 -6.21 7.85 8.94
CA ASP A 41 -7.20 6.77 9.00
C ASP A 41 -7.48 6.18 7.62
N LEU A 42 -6.70 6.61 6.62
CA LEU A 42 -6.82 6.21 5.22
C LEU A 42 -5.53 5.57 4.71
N ASP A 43 -5.73 4.57 3.85
CA ASP A 43 -4.73 3.94 3.03
C ASP A 43 -4.97 4.19 1.55
N ILE A 44 -3.92 3.98 0.75
CA ILE A 44 -4.06 3.88 -0.70
C ILE A 44 -4.02 2.41 -1.10
N ASP A 45 -5.12 1.93 -1.66
CA ASP A 45 -5.21 0.57 -2.17
C ASP A 45 -5.07 0.53 -3.70
N HIS A 46 -4.50 -0.57 -4.19
CA HIS A 46 -4.47 -0.90 -5.60
C HIS A 46 -5.73 -1.70 -5.96
N VAL A 47 -6.62 -1.16 -6.78
CA VAL A 47 -7.85 -1.84 -7.22
C VAL A 47 -7.54 -3.19 -7.86
N VAL A 48 -6.51 -3.25 -8.71
CA VAL A 48 -5.90 -4.50 -9.15
C VAL A 48 -4.65 -4.77 -8.28
N PRO A 49 -4.64 -5.80 -7.42
CA PRO A 49 -3.48 -6.09 -6.60
C PRO A 49 -2.22 -6.32 -7.43
N LEU A 50 -1.07 -5.79 -6.99
CA LEU A 50 0.20 -5.92 -7.72
C LEU A 50 0.59 -7.38 -7.97
N LYS A 51 0.26 -8.30 -7.04
CA LYS A 51 0.47 -9.74 -7.20
C LYS A 51 -0.35 -10.32 -8.36
N GLU A 52 -1.62 -9.95 -8.46
CA GLU A 52 -2.48 -10.42 -9.55
C GLU A 52 -2.01 -9.84 -10.89
N ALA A 53 -1.68 -8.55 -10.93
CA ALA A 53 -1.08 -7.93 -12.12
C ALA A 53 0.18 -8.69 -12.57
N TRP A 54 1.05 -9.08 -11.63
CA TRP A 54 2.25 -9.87 -11.91
C TRP A 54 1.93 -11.23 -12.55
N VAL A 55 1.03 -12.00 -11.94
CA VAL A 55 0.64 -13.33 -12.42
C VAL A 55 -0.06 -13.26 -13.78
N SER A 56 -0.89 -12.24 -14.01
CA SER A 56 -1.64 -12.05 -15.25
C SER A 56 -0.83 -11.47 -16.42
N GLY A 57 0.42 -11.08 -16.21
CA GLY A 57 1.30 -10.67 -17.32
C GLY A 57 2.36 -9.64 -16.97
N ALA A 58 2.21 -8.86 -15.90
CA ALA A 58 3.16 -7.81 -15.54
C ALA A 58 4.56 -8.33 -15.14
N ARG A 59 4.71 -9.64 -14.94
CA ARG A 59 6.01 -10.31 -14.80
C ARG A 59 6.92 -10.12 -16.01
N THR A 60 6.36 -9.98 -17.22
CA THR A 60 7.15 -9.78 -18.46
C THR A 60 7.44 -8.31 -18.76
N TRP A 61 6.85 -7.40 -17.98
CA TRP A 61 7.08 -5.97 -18.13
C TRP A 61 8.49 -5.58 -17.69
N THR A 62 8.94 -4.44 -18.17
CA THR A 62 10.11 -3.75 -17.63
C THR A 62 9.83 -3.23 -16.21
N ASN A 63 10.88 -2.92 -15.45
CA ASN A 63 10.74 -2.27 -14.14
C ASN A 63 9.97 -0.95 -14.25
N ALA A 64 10.27 -0.13 -15.26
CA ALA A 64 9.61 1.16 -15.48
C ALA A 64 8.09 1.01 -15.73
N GLN A 65 7.67 -0.01 -16.47
CA GLN A 65 6.25 -0.28 -16.70
C GLN A 65 5.52 -0.71 -15.41
N ARG A 66 6.14 -1.55 -14.57
CA ARG A 66 5.58 -1.92 -13.26
C ARG A 66 5.50 -0.75 -12.31
N GLU A 67 6.52 0.09 -12.29
CA GLU A 67 6.54 1.31 -11.48
C GLU A 67 5.47 2.31 -11.94
N ALA A 68 5.32 2.50 -13.25
CA ALA A 68 4.27 3.33 -13.82
C ALA A 68 2.86 2.82 -13.44
N PHE A 69 2.65 1.50 -13.48
CA PHE A 69 1.39 0.89 -13.05
C PHE A 69 1.14 1.05 -11.54
N ALA A 70 2.17 0.82 -10.72
CA ALA A 70 2.06 0.94 -9.27
C ALA A 70 1.81 2.37 -8.80
N ASN A 71 2.18 3.37 -9.60
CA ASN A 71 2.03 4.80 -9.31
C ASN A 71 1.09 5.52 -10.29
N ASP A 72 0.20 4.79 -10.99
CA ASP A 72 -0.72 5.39 -11.96
C ASP A 72 -1.78 6.24 -11.25
N LEU A 73 -1.68 7.56 -11.42
CA LEU A 73 -2.62 8.54 -10.86
C LEU A 73 -3.73 8.92 -11.84
N VAL A 74 -3.61 8.54 -13.12
CA VAL A 74 -4.53 8.92 -14.20
C VAL A 74 -5.70 7.94 -14.26
N ARG A 75 -5.44 6.65 -14.02
CA ARG A 75 -6.47 5.60 -13.97
C ARG A 75 -6.92 5.38 -12.52
N PRO A 76 -8.13 4.84 -12.26
CA PRO A 76 -8.66 4.60 -10.92
C PRO A 76 -7.98 3.41 -10.21
N GLN A 77 -6.72 3.13 -10.52
CA GLN A 77 -5.99 1.98 -10.00
C GLN A 77 -5.51 2.18 -8.56
N LEU A 78 -5.32 3.43 -8.13
CA LEU A 78 -5.04 3.80 -6.75
C LEU A 78 -6.25 4.53 -6.19
N ILE A 79 -6.71 4.17 -4.99
CA ILE A 79 -7.86 4.80 -4.33
C ILE A 79 -7.65 4.96 -2.82
N ALA A 80 -8.19 6.02 -2.22
CA ALA A 80 -8.21 6.20 -0.77
C ALA A 80 -9.30 5.33 -0.11
N VAL A 81 -8.91 4.48 0.84
CA VAL A 81 -9.80 3.56 1.57
C VAL A 81 -9.52 3.66 3.08
N THR A 82 -10.44 3.25 3.93
CA THR A 82 -10.26 3.21 5.39
C THR A 82 -9.18 2.18 5.81
N ASP A 83 -8.31 2.55 6.75
CA ASP A 83 -7.20 1.71 7.28
C ASP A 83 -7.70 0.41 7.95
N SER A 84 -8.94 0.40 8.44
CA SER A 84 -9.59 -0.79 9.02
C SER A 84 -9.67 -1.99 8.04
N LEU A 85 -9.53 -1.76 6.74
CA LEU A 85 -9.55 -2.80 5.71
C LEU A 85 -8.19 -3.51 5.52
N ARG A 86 -7.09 -3.05 6.14
CA ARG A 86 -5.78 -3.73 6.07
C ARG A 86 -5.83 -5.18 6.56
N VAL A 87 -6.69 -5.50 7.52
CA VAL A 87 -6.81 -6.84 8.11
C VAL A 87 -7.32 -7.88 7.08
N ILE A 88 -8.05 -7.44 6.05
CA ILE A 88 -8.64 -8.31 5.02
C ILE A 88 -7.63 -8.66 3.91
N ARG A 89 -6.47 -7.98 3.88
CA ARG A 89 -5.47 -8.09 2.80
C ARG A 89 -4.31 -9.03 3.12
N ILE A 90 -4.56 -10.11 3.88
CA ILE A 90 -3.60 -11.22 3.98
C ILE A 90 -3.85 -12.17 2.80
N PRO A 91 -2.97 -12.24 1.78
CA PRO A 91 -3.03 -13.35 0.84
C PRO A 91 -2.76 -14.66 1.59
N PRO A 92 -3.49 -15.76 1.33
CA PRO A 92 -3.03 -17.07 1.75
C PRO A 92 -1.61 -17.25 1.18
N SER A 93 -0.64 -17.50 2.05
CA SER A 93 0.82 -17.45 1.85
C SER A 93 1.50 -16.07 1.95
N GLY A 94 1.64 -15.56 3.17
CA GLY A 94 2.94 -15.37 3.85
C GLY A 94 4.08 -14.57 3.19
N TRP A 95 3.84 -13.83 2.11
CA TRP A 95 4.89 -13.03 1.45
C TRP A 95 4.78 -11.55 1.81
N SER A 96 5.86 -11.00 2.38
CA SER A 96 6.10 -9.57 2.56
C SER A 96 7.44 -9.25 1.87
N PRO A 97 7.52 -8.30 0.93
CA PRO A 97 8.82 -7.83 0.47
C PRO A 97 9.40 -6.93 1.56
N SER A 98 10.31 -7.47 2.38
CA SER A 98 11.25 -6.63 3.12
C SER A 98 11.98 -5.71 2.14
N PRO A 99 12.38 -4.48 2.54
CA PRO A 99 13.15 -3.60 1.69
C PRO A 99 14.44 -4.32 1.29
N ALA A 100 14.62 -4.48 -0.01
CA ALA A 100 15.76 -5.16 -0.59
C ALA A 100 17.06 -4.48 -0.15
N THR A 101 17.86 -5.19 0.64
CA THR A 101 19.31 -5.04 0.57
C THR A 101 19.86 -6.25 -0.16
N ASP A 102 20.49 -5.93 -1.28
CA ASP A 102 21.52 -6.69 -1.99
C ASP A 102 21.12 -7.54 -3.21
N ALA A 103 21.91 -7.28 -4.26
CA ALA A 103 21.79 -7.73 -5.63
C ALA A 103 22.60 -9.04 -5.87
N PRO A 104 22.85 -9.47 -7.11
CA PRO A 104 22.50 -10.81 -7.61
C PRO A 104 23.66 -11.83 -7.54
N THR A 105 23.39 -13.11 -7.29
CA THR A 105 24.17 -14.25 -7.85
C THR A 105 23.40 -15.58 -7.80
N SER A 106 23.24 -16.18 -8.99
CA SER A 106 23.28 -17.62 -9.33
C SER A 106 23.23 -18.71 -8.24
N GLY A 107 22.35 -19.70 -8.43
CA GLY A 107 22.64 -21.12 -8.12
C GLY A 107 21.80 -21.77 -6.99
N PRO A 108 21.47 -23.08 -7.08
CA PRO A 108 20.40 -23.69 -6.31
C PRO A 108 20.86 -24.33 -4.99
N GLY A 109 19.99 -24.24 -3.98
CA GLY A 109 20.04 -25.08 -2.78
C GLY A 109 20.30 -24.30 -1.50
N PHE A 110 19.24 -23.98 -0.74
CA PHE A 110 19.40 -23.73 0.69
C PHE A 110 18.12 -24.04 1.47
N THR A 111 18.24 -24.97 2.40
CA THR A 111 17.27 -25.32 3.44
C THR A 111 17.12 -24.17 4.43
N LEU A 112 15.89 -23.69 4.66
CA LEU A 112 15.61 -22.67 5.68
C LEU A 112 15.65 -23.30 7.08
N ASN A 113 16.63 -22.90 7.89
CA ASN A 113 16.61 -23.11 9.33
C ASN A 113 15.87 -21.92 9.98
N THR A 114 14.84 -22.22 10.77
CA THR A 114 13.98 -21.24 11.44
C THR A 114 14.63 -20.73 12.72
N THR A 115 14.84 -19.42 12.83
CA THR A 115 14.94 -18.77 14.15
C THR A 115 14.35 -17.36 14.11
N THR A 116 13.44 -17.16 15.04
CA THR A 116 12.54 -16.01 15.28
C THR A 116 13.25 -14.82 15.93
N SER A 117 12.99 -13.61 15.44
CA SER A 117 12.92 -12.32 16.18
C SER A 117 12.65 -11.19 15.16
N SER A 118 11.97 -10.09 15.43
CA SER A 118 11.53 -9.47 16.68
C SER A 118 10.42 -8.44 16.40
N ALA A 119 9.79 -7.98 17.48
CA ALA A 119 8.57 -7.20 17.60
C ALA A 119 8.56 -5.77 16.99
N SER A 120 7.35 -5.25 16.76
CA SER A 120 7.01 -3.87 17.15
C SER A 120 5.53 -3.73 17.44
N THR A 121 5.26 -3.61 18.73
CA THR A 121 3.99 -3.21 19.35
C THR A 121 3.63 -1.78 18.92
N LYS A 122 2.40 -1.54 18.46
CA LYS A 122 1.73 -0.27 18.73
C LYS A 122 0.48 -0.53 19.55
N LEU A 123 0.56 -0.01 20.77
CA LEU A 123 -0.46 0.03 21.79
C LEU A 123 -1.79 0.54 21.25
N LYS A 124 -2.85 -0.18 21.62
CA LYS A 124 -4.23 0.28 21.68
C LYS A 124 -4.30 1.51 22.60
N ARG A 125 -4.91 2.62 22.15
CA ARG A 125 -5.47 3.62 23.07
C ARG A 125 -6.95 3.30 23.29
N PRO A 126 -7.41 3.09 24.53
CA PRO A 126 -8.83 2.99 24.87
C PRO A 126 -9.40 4.38 25.22
N PRO A 127 -10.73 4.46 25.40
CA PRO A 127 -11.68 5.15 24.51
C PRO A 127 -11.43 6.65 24.28
#